data_AF-E3DP69-F1
#
_entry.id   AF-E3DP69-F1
#
_cell.length_a   1.000
_cell.length_b   1.000
_cell.length_c   1.000
_cell.angle_alpha   90.00
_cell.angle_beta   90.00
_cell.angle_gamma   90.00
#
_symmetry.space_group_name_H-M   'P 1'
#
loop_
_entity.id
_entity.type
_entity.pdbx_description
1 polymer ?
#
loop_
_entity_poly.entity_id
_entity_poly.type
_entity_poly.pdbx_seq_one_letter_code
_entity_poly.pdbx_strand_id
1 'polypeptide(L)'
;MKSSFWIVIVICLLILLSFNLFSSAKNIEYYPAQPVAVTSLGQNPDGLLIKVVLENQNIHFTYHSLLKAESIENYPTLIIAVGHSCKGISAAGIDFEAELKRCRALIKKAKQENKFIILTHLGGKNRRDQKSDQLLELVAPAADYLIIAKKSNFDNYFSKKAQKNDIPLAIAENLSQIKPIIAKLFQGESKNVAYYINGQAKAKTILINAGIHGDEIASQLAALKLKKAEVKGGRLVVIPRANPQACNKNQRNYPQSEKLNRSFPPSKKITNTQIRAAAIFDLIKKIAPQLLLDLHESENFNRLNKNYVGQSIIAYPTAQSVWQGAQVVELINQDIEKQIEKFSLISPPKTGSLTQATGKHLKIPAFTLETCQKLTLAKRINYQLNLIELFLKANGVELVWP
;
A
#
# COMPACT_ATOMS: atom_id res chain seq x y z
N MET A 1 -9.84 -36.02 -46.46
CA MET A 1 -8.87 -34.89 -46.46
C MET A 1 -9.49 -33.54 -46.10
N LYS A 2 -10.76 -33.23 -46.42
CA LYS A 2 -11.37 -31.92 -46.09
C LYS A 2 -11.75 -31.74 -44.61
N SER A 3 -12.20 -32.78 -43.89
CA SER A 3 -12.63 -32.62 -42.48
C SER A 3 -11.47 -32.40 -41.50
N SER A 4 -10.34 -33.07 -41.72
CA SER A 4 -9.14 -32.94 -40.87
C SER A 4 -8.52 -31.55 -40.95
N PHE A 5 -8.62 -30.87 -42.09
CA PHE A 5 -8.11 -29.51 -42.27
C PHE A 5 -8.92 -28.46 -41.49
N TRP A 6 -10.24 -28.61 -41.46
CA TRP A 6 -11.13 -27.74 -40.67
C TRP A 6 -10.93 -27.93 -39.16
N ILE A 7 -10.69 -29.16 -38.70
CA ILE A 7 -10.42 -29.43 -37.28
C ILE A 7 -9.10 -28.77 -36.84
N VAL A 8 -8.04 -28.82 -37.65
CA VAL A 8 -6.77 -28.16 -37.34
C VAL A 8 -6.93 -26.63 -37.33
N ILE A 9 -7.71 -26.05 -38.26
CA ILE A 9 -8.00 -24.61 -38.25
C ILE A 9 -8.79 -24.18 -37.02
N VAL A 10 -9.79 -24.96 -36.60
CA VAL A 10 -10.58 -24.67 -35.39
C VAL A 10 -9.74 -24.80 -34.14
N ILE A 11 -8.84 -25.79 -34.06
CA ILE A 11 -7.90 -25.95 -32.94
C ILE A 11 -6.89 -24.79 -32.93
N CYS A 12 -6.35 -24.38 -34.08
CA CYS A 12 -5.46 -23.22 -34.17
C CYS A 12 -6.18 -21.91 -33.80
N LEU A 13 -7.44 -21.72 -34.20
CA LEU A 13 -8.27 -20.58 -33.81
C LEU A 13 -8.62 -20.60 -32.32
N LEU A 14 -8.89 -21.76 -31.73
CA LEU A 14 -9.12 -21.91 -30.29
C LEU A 14 -7.82 -21.65 -29.49
N ILE A 15 -6.67 -22.07 -30.00
CA ILE A 15 -5.36 -21.75 -29.42
C ILE A 15 -5.09 -20.23 -29.54
N LEU A 16 -5.35 -19.62 -30.70
CA LEU A 16 -5.20 -18.17 -30.92
C LEU A 16 -6.20 -17.33 -30.09
N LEU A 17 -7.42 -17.83 -29.82
CA LEU A 17 -8.37 -17.21 -28.91
C LEU A 17 -7.97 -17.42 -27.43
N SER A 18 -7.38 -18.56 -27.08
CA SER A 18 -6.88 -18.81 -25.72
C SER A 18 -5.64 -17.99 -25.35
N PHE A 19 -4.87 -17.52 -26.35
CA PHE A 19 -3.70 -16.66 -26.14
C PHE A 19 -4.02 -15.17 -25.99
N ASN A 20 -5.28 -14.74 -26.14
CA ASN A 20 -5.69 -13.35 -25.86
C ASN A 20 -6.15 -13.10 -24.42
N LEU A 21 -5.96 -14.08 -23.52
CA LEU A 21 -6.35 -14.00 -22.11
C LEU A 21 -5.28 -13.43 -21.17
N PHE A 22 -4.25 -12.74 -21.65
CA PHE A 22 -3.32 -12.02 -20.78
C PHE A 22 -2.82 -10.76 -21.46
N SER A 23 -3.54 -9.66 -21.30
CA SER A 23 -2.97 -8.35 -20.96
C SER A 23 -4.11 -7.33 -20.82
N SER A 24 -4.73 -7.31 -19.64
CA SER A 24 -4.97 -6.02 -19.04
C SER A 24 -3.99 -5.97 -17.88
N ALA A 25 -2.80 -5.42 -18.14
CA ALA A 25 -2.03 -4.82 -17.06
C ALA A 25 -3.00 -3.83 -16.41
N LYS A 26 -3.62 -4.22 -15.29
CA LYS A 26 -4.35 -3.27 -14.47
C LYS A 26 -3.34 -2.17 -14.20
N ASN A 27 -3.66 -0.94 -14.62
CA ASN A 27 -2.98 0.24 -14.13
C ASN A 27 -3.29 0.32 -12.63
N ILE A 28 -2.58 -0.48 -11.84
CA ILE A 28 -2.61 -0.44 -10.39
C ILE A 28 -1.99 0.91 -10.06
N GLU A 29 -2.81 1.84 -9.57
CA GLU A 29 -2.26 3.08 -9.04
C GLU A 29 -1.61 2.80 -7.68
N TYR A 30 -0.42 3.35 -7.47
CA TYR A 30 0.37 3.17 -6.26
C TYR A 30 0.35 4.46 -5.47
N TYR A 31 0.14 4.34 -4.15
CA TYR A 31 0.12 5.47 -3.24
C TYR A 31 1.01 5.18 -2.04
N PRO A 32 2.32 5.45 -2.16
CA PRO A 32 3.23 5.27 -1.05
C PRO A 32 2.84 6.18 0.12
N ALA A 33 2.97 5.67 1.36
CA ALA A 33 2.67 6.44 2.56
C ALA A 33 3.84 7.38 2.93
N GLN A 34 3.53 8.43 3.70
CA GLN A 34 4.49 9.43 4.18
C GLN A 34 4.63 9.32 5.71
N PRO A 35 5.75 9.71 6.34
CA PRO A 35 6.92 10.38 5.75
C PRO A 35 7.80 9.44 4.91
N VAL A 36 8.50 10.02 3.94
CA VAL A 36 9.41 9.30 3.03
C VAL A 36 10.86 9.47 3.48
N ALA A 37 11.64 8.40 3.58
CA ALA A 37 13.10 8.55 3.64
C ALA A 37 13.69 8.47 2.25
N VAL A 38 14.54 9.43 1.90
CA VAL A 38 15.31 9.44 0.67
C VAL A 38 16.76 9.14 0.99
N THR A 39 17.35 8.18 0.29
CA THR A 39 18.78 7.85 0.43
C THR A 39 19.42 7.59 -0.93
N SER A 40 20.74 7.67 -0.97
CA SER A 40 21.54 7.37 -2.15
C SER A 40 22.39 6.14 -1.86
N LEU A 41 22.19 5.05 -2.58
CA LEU A 41 23.07 3.88 -2.55
C LEU A 41 24.09 4.01 -3.68
N GLY A 42 25.37 4.06 -3.32
CA GLY A 42 26.49 4.38 -4.21
C GLY A 42 26.85 5.87 -4.24
N GLN A 43 26.20 6.70 -3.40
CA GLN A 43 26.47 8.14 -3.23
C GLN A 43 26.40 8.95 -4.54
N ASN A 44 25.47 8.59 -5.44
CA ASN A 44 25.15 9.36 -6.63
C ASN A 44 24.35 10.64 -6.29
N PRO A 45 24.37 11.66 -7.18
CA PRO A 45 23.60 12.88 -7.01
C PRO A 45 22.09 12.72 -7.20
N ASP A 46 21.60 11.59 -7.72
CA ASP A 46 20.18 11.39 -8.03
C ASP A 46 19.32 11.49 -6.75
N GLY A 47 19.86 11.12 -5.59
CA GLY A 47 19.17 11.31 -4.31
C GLY A 47 18.86 12.78 -3.98
N LEU A 48 19.77 13.70 -4.31
CA LEU A 48 19.55 15.15 -4.14
C LEU A 48 18.56 15.68 -5.18
N LEU A 49 18.59 15.16 -6.41
CA LEU A 49 17.61 15.50 -7.43
C LEU A 49 16.20 15.12 -6.97
N ILE A 50 16.02 13.90 -6.44
CA ILE A 50 14.75 13.46 -5.87
C ILE A 50 14.34 14.36 -4.70
N LYS A 51 15.26 14.72 -3.79
CA LYS A 51 15.00 15.68 -2.71
C LYS A 51 14.37 16.97 -3.25
N VAL A 52 14.98 17.60 -4.26
CA VAL A 52 14.46 18.83 -4.88
C VAL A 52 13.07 18.61 -5.50
N VAL A 53 12.83 17.47 -6.13
CA VAL A 53 11.49 17.16 -6.67
C VAL A 53 10.46 17.02 -5.56
N LEU A 54 10.78 16.36 -4.43
CA LEU A 54 9.86 16.18 -3.31
C LEU A 54 9.56 17.50 -2.58
N GLU A 55 10.55 18.37 -2.40
CA GLU A 55 10.37 19.73 -1.83
C GLU A 55 9.32 20.52 -2.62
N ASN A 56 9.40 20.44 -3.95
CA ASN A 56 8.45 21.08 -4.85
C ASN A 56 7.04 20.48 -4.84
N GLN A 57 6.83 19.36 -4.14
CA GLN A 57 5.58 18.59 -4.12
C GLN A 57 4.94 18.53 -2.74
N ASN A 58 5.43 19.29 -1.76
CA ASN A 58 4.89 19.31 -0.39
C ASN A 58 4.71 17.90 0.20
N ILE A 59 5.64 17.00 -0.13
CA ILE A 59 5.71 15.64 0.41
C ILE A 59 6.51 15.74 1.71
N HIS A 60 6.03 15.13 2.79
CA HIS A 60 6.80 15.01 4.02
C HIS A 60 7.90 13.96 3.82
N PHE A 61 9.15 14.41 3.78
CA PHE A 61 10.29 13.52 3.59
C PHE A 61 11.50 13.95 4.41
N THR A 62 12.45 13.03 4.56
CA THR A 62 13.77 13.31 5.11
C THR A 62 14.84 12.70 4.21
N TYR A 63 15.86 13.48 3.90
CA TYR A 63 17.00 13.01 3.10
C TYR A 63 18.17 12.63 4.01
N HIS A 64 18.63 11.39 3.87
CA HIS A 64 19.81 10.87 4.55
C HIS A 64 20.70 10.14 3.53
N SER A 65 21.81 10.77 3.12
CA SER A 65 22.75 10.19 2.14
C SER A 65 23.28 8.82 2.57
N LEU A 66 23.52 8.65 3.87
CA LEU A 66 23.97 7.41 4.52
C LEU A 66 22.92 6.83 5.46
N LEU A 67 21.66 6.78 5.02
CA LEU A 67 20.57 6.16 5.80
C LEU A 67 20.98 4.75 6.23
N LYS A 68 20.97 4.52 7.54
CA LYS A 68 21.26 3.22 8.15
C LYS A 68 19.98 2.41 8.28
N ALA A 69 20.12 1.08 8.30
CA ALA A 69 19.01 0.15 8.37
C ALA A 69 18.17 0.34 9.64
N GLU A 70 18.81 0.70 10.75
CA GLU A 70 18.18 0.87 12.06
C GLU A 70 17.32 2.15 12.12
N SER A 71 17.55 3.09 11.21
CA SER A 71 16.87 4.39 11.19
C SER A 71 15.65 4.44 10.27
N ILE A 72 15.18 3.30 9.76
CA ILE A 72 14.05 3.25 8.82
C ILE A 72 12.69 3.06 9.49
N GLU A 73 12.63 2.82 10.80
CA GLU A 73 11.41 2.41 11.51
C GLU A 73 10.22 3.34 11.21
N ASN A 74 10.45 4.65 11.29
CA ASN A 74 9.43 5.69 11.13
C ASN A 74 9.11 6.04 9.67
N TYR A 75 9.78 5.42 8.70
CA TYR A 75 9.59 5.71 7.28
C TYR A 75 8.83 4.58 6.59
N PRO A 76 7.50 4.71 6.40
CA PRO A 76 6.70 3.77 5.62
C PRO A 76 7.25 3.53 4.21
N THR A 77 7.82 4.57 3.59
CA THR A 77 8.31 4.56 2.21
C THR A 77 9.77 4.97 2.16
N LEU A 78 10.56 4.23 1.39
CA LEU A 78 11.94 4.55 1.05
C LEU A 78 12.03 4.91 -0.43
N ILE A 79 12.60 6.06 -0.77
CA ILE A 79 13.08 6.34 -2.12
C ILE A 79 14.60 6.13 -2.13
N ILE A 80 15.04 5.13 -2.89
CA ILE A 80 16.43 4.69 -2.94
C ILE A 80 16.97 5.04 -4.32
N ALA A 81 17.80 6.08 -4.38
CA ALA A 81 18.54 6.47 -5.57
C ALA A 81 19.79 5.59 -5.72
N VAL A 82 19.82 4.72 -6.73
CA VAL A 82 20.88 3.73 -6.88
C VAL A 82 21.83 4.12 -8.01
N GLY A 83 23.13 4.09 -7.73
CA GLY A 83 24.17 4.39 -8.71
C GLY A 83 25.49 4.73 -8.03
N HIS A 84 26.60 4.22 -8.55
CA HIS A 84 27.92 4.43 -7.99
C HIS A 84 28.50 5.79 -8.41
N SER A 85 29.16 6.46 -7.46
CA SER A 85 29.87 7.70 -7.67
C SER A 85 31.20 7.67 -6.92
N CYS A 86 32.32 7.53 -7.63
CA CYS A 86 33.65 7.54 -7.01
C CYS A 86 33.85 8.78 -6.13
N LYS A 87 33.56 9.97 -6.66
CA LYS A 87 33.62 11.24 -5.91
C LYS A 87 32.71 11.26 -4.69
N GLY A 88 31.49 10.72 -4.82
CA GLY A 88 30.52 10.69 -3.72
C GLY A 88 30.92 9.73 -2.59
N ILE A 89 31.44 8.56 -2.96
CA ILE A 89 31.95 7.56 -2.02
C ILE A 89 33.16 8.11 -1.25
N SER A 90 34.12 8.73 -1.94
CA SER A 90 35.27 9.38 -1.29
C SER A 90 34.83 10.52 -0.36
N ALA A 91 33.89 11.38 -0.78
CA ALA A 91 33.38 12.47 0.04
C ALA A 91 32.59 11.98 1.27
N ALA A 92 31.96 10.81 1.17
CA ALA A 92 31.25 10.16 2.27
C ALA A 92 32.20 9.45 3.26
N GLY A 93 33.50 9.36 2.96
CA GLY A 93 34.48 8.70 3.82
C GLY A 93 34.27 7.19 3.93
N ILE A 94 33.67 6.57 2.91
CA ILE A 94 33.43 5.11 2.86
C ILE A 94 34.10 4.51 1.62
N ASP A 95 34.29 3.20 1.63
CA ASP A 95 34.64 2.44 0.44
C ASP A 95 33.40 1.76 -0.18
N PHE A 96 33.58 1.13 -1.33
CA PHE A 96 32.49 0.48 -2.06
C PHE A 96 31.98 -0.80 -1.37
N GLU A 97 32.84 -1.53 -0.66
CA GLU A 97 32.44 -2.75 0.06
C GLU A 97 31.58 -2.42 1.29
N ALA A 98 31.95 -1.37 2.02
CA ALA A 98 31.16 -0.80 3.09
C ALA A 98 29.78 -0.34 2.57
N GLU A 99 29.74 0.28 1.38
CA GLU A 99 28.49 0.69 0.75
C GLU A 99 27.62 -0.51 0.31
N LEU A 100 28.22 -1.56 -0.23
CA LEU A 100 27.53 -2.82 -0.53
C LEU A 100 26.95 -3.46 0.73
N LYS A 101 27.70 -3.46 1.85
CA LYS A 101 27.22 -3.96 3.14
C LYS A 101 26.04 -3.13 3.65
N ARG A 102 26.11 -1.80 3.55
CA ARG A 102 24.99 -0.91 3.90
C ARG A 102 23.77 -1.16 3.04
N CYS A 103 23.94 -1.32 1.73
CA CYS A 103 22.88 -1.67 0.79
C CYS A 103 22.16 -2.95 1.23
N ARG A 104 22.89 -4.04 1.48
CA ARG A 104 22.29 -5.32 1.92
C ARG A 104 21.53 -5.18 3.23
N ALA A 105 22.11 -4.50 4.21
CA ALA A 105 21.47 -4.28 5.51
C ALA A 105 20.17 -3.49 5.37
N LEU A 106 20.19 -2.39 4.61
CA LEU A 106 19.04 -1.53 4.38
C LEU A 106 17.91 -2.29 3.67
N ILE A 107 18.22 -3.01 2.58
CA ILE A 107 17.21 -3.77 1.83
C ILE A 107 16.65 -4.93 2.67
N LYS A 108 17.50 -5.66 3.41
CA LYS A 108 17.04 -6.72 4.30
C LYS A 108 16.06 -6.19 5.35
N LYS A 109 16.42 -5.12 6.05
CA LYS A 109 15.59 -4.50 7.08
C LYS A 109 14.32 -3.89 6.50
N ALA A 110 14.41 -3.25 5.34
CA ALA A 110 13.25 -2.69 4.64
C ALA A 110 12.26 -3.79 4.22
N LYS A 111 12.73 -4.96 3.76
CA LYS A 111 11.86 -6.11 3.50
C LYS A 111 11.24 -6.67 4.78
N GLN A 112 12.03 -6.86 5.84
CA GLN A 112 11.55 -7.36 7.14
C GLN A 112 10.46 -6.44 7.73
N GLU A 113 10.67 -5.13 7.68
CA GLU A 113 9.68 -4.15 8.14
C GLU A 113 8.64 -3.81 7.07
N ASN A 114 8.74 -4.43 5.90
CA ASN A 114 7.85 -4.28 4.77
C ASN A 114 7.60 -2.82 4.39
N LYS A 115 8.68 -2.05 4.24
CA LYS A 115 8.62 -0.69 3.71
C LYS A 115 8.27 -0.73 2.23
N PHE A 116 7.64 0.32 1.74
CA PHE A 116 7.42 0.52 0.31
C PHE A 116 8.70 1.10 -0.31
N ILE A 117 9.31 0.40 -1.26
CA ILE A 117 10.60 0.80 -1.86
C ILE A 117 10.38 1.33 -3.28
N ILE A 118 10.74 2.60 -3.48
CA ILE A 118 10.83 3.20 -4.81
C ILE A 118 12.31 3.25 -5.20
N LEU A 119 12.69 2.48 -6.20
CA LEU A 119 14.03 2.57 -6.77
C LEU A 119 14.03 3.69 -7.81
N THR A 120 14.99 4.61 -7.69
CA THR A 120 15.28 5.59 -8.73
C THR A 120 16.68 5.41 -9.28
N HIS A 121 16.82 5.63 -10.58
CA HIS A 121 18.12 5.63 -11.25
C HIS A 121 18.04 6.58 -12.44
N LEU A 122 18.68 7.74 -12.31
CA LEU A 122 18.50 8.90 -13.18
C LEU A 122 19.79 9.33 -13.88
N GLY A 123 20.94 8.77 -13.48
CA GLY A 123 22.26 9.12 -13.99
C GLY A 123 22.58 8.76 -15.46
N GLY A 124 21.64 8.17 -16.20
CA GLY A 124 21.81 7.78 -17.59
C GLY A 124 22.75 6.59 -17.81
N LYS A 125 23.08 6.31 -19.07
CA LYS A 125 23.99 5.22 -19.48
C LYS A 125 25.34 5.25 -18.74
N ASN A 126 25.86 6.45 -18.46
CA ASN A 126 27.17 6.63 -17.81
C ASN A 126 27.18 6.20 -16.33
N ARG A 127 26.02 5.96 -15.72
CA ARG A 127 25.89 5.44 -14.35
C ARG A 127 25.41 3.99 -14.31
N ARG A 128 25.46 3.27 -15.45
CA ARG A 128 25.25 1.82 -15.56
C ARG A 128 26.59 1.11 -15.73
N ASP A 129 27.51 1.39 -14.81
CA ASP A 129 28.81 0.70 -14.70
C ASP A 129 28.70 -0.54 -13.81
N GLN A 130 29.75 -1.35 -13.76
CA GLN A 130 29.75 -2.63 -13.01
C GLN A 130 29.36 -2.45 -11.53
N LYS A 131 29.83 -1.39 -10.88
CA LYS A 131 29.55 -1.11 -9.46
C LYS A 131 28.10 -0.66 -9.23
N SER A 132 27.56 0.16 -10.13
CA SER A 132 26.15 0.55 -10.09
C SER A 132 25.24 -0.65 -10.32
N ASP A 133 25.58 -1.50 -11.28
CA ASP A 133 24.81 -2.71 -11.59
C ASP A 133 24.84 -3.70 -10.41
N GLN A 134 25.96 -3.84 -9.70
CA GLN A 134 26.04 -4.62 -8.46
C GLN A 134 25.07 -4.12 -7.37
N LEU A 135 24.93 -2.80 -7.19
CA LEU A 135 23.95 -2.23 -6.27
C LEU A 135 22.52 -2.46 -6.77
N LEU A 136 22.27 -2.27 -8.08
CA LEU A 136 20.95 -2.47 -8.69
C LEU A 136 20.47 -3.91 -8.56
N GLU A 137 21.34 -4.90 -8.67
CA GLU A 137 21.00 -6.32 -8.47
C GLU A 137 20.51 -6.62 -7.04
N LEU A 138 20.94 -5.84 -6.06
CA LEU A 138 20.48 -5.97 -4.67
C LEU A 138 19.15 -5.27 -4.42
N VAL A 139 18.94 -4.10 -5.04
CA VAL A 139 17.80 -3.22 -4.74
C VAL A 139 16.60 -3.53 -5.63
N ALA A 140 16.82 -3.75 -6.93
CA ALA A 140 15.73 -3.89 -7.90
C ALA A 140 14.76 -5.04 -7.57
N PRO A 141 15.20 -6.24 -7.14
CA PRO A 141 14.27 -7.31 -6.76
C PRO A 141 13.45 -7.02 -5.49
N ALA A 142 13.83 -6.01 -4.70
CA ALA A 142 13.11 -5.61 -3.50
C ALA A 142 12.20 -4.38 -3.72
N ALA A 143 12.29 -3.73 -4.89
CA ALA A 143 11.55 -2.52 -5.19
C ALA A 143 10.06 -2.82 -5.46
N ASP A 144 9.19 -1.91 -5.03
CA ASP A 144 7.76 -1.93 -5.30
C ASP A 144 7.38 -0.98 -6.46
N TYR A 145 8.29 -0.09 -6.86
CA TYR A 145 8.13 0.82 -7.99
C TYR A 145 9.48 1.28 -8.52
N LEU A 146 9.61 1.42 -9.85
CA LEU A 146 10.82 1.93 -10.50
C LEU A 146 10.54 3.28 -11.18
N ILE A 147 11.40 4.29 -10.92
CA ILE A 147 11.42 5.57 -11.67
C ILE A 147 12.79 5.74 -12.31
N ILE A 148 12.84 5.54 -13.63
CA ILE A 148 14.10 5.37 -14.36
C ILE A 148 14.23 6.43 -15.44
N ALA A 149 15.41 7.02 -15.62
CA ALA A 149 15.68 7.84 -16.78
C ALA A 149 15.74 6.98 -18.06
N LYS A 150 15.10 7.42 -19.16
CA LYS A 150 15.07 6.70 -20.45
C LYS A 150 16.47 6.29 -20.92
N LYS A 151 17.45 7.20 -20.76
CA LYS A 151 18.86 6.96 -21.11
C LYS A 151 19.53 5.87 -20.27
N SER A 152 19.03 5.57 -19.07
CA SER A 152 19.55 4.50 -18.21
C SER A 152 19.03 3.11 -18.55
N ASN A 153 17.92 3.03 -19.29
CA ASN A 153 17.30 1.77 -19.72
C ASN A 153 17.65 1.43 -21.18
N PHE A 154 18.82 1.87 -21.66
CA PHE A 154 19.25 1.72 -23.06
C PHE A 154 19.39 0.26 -23.52
N ASP A 155 19.64 -0.66 -22.58
CA ASP A 155 19.80 -2.11 -22.76
C ASP A 155 18.54 -2.90 -22.33
N ASN A 156 17.44 -2.20 -22.05
CA ASN A 156 16.22 -2.74 -21.45
C ASN A 156 16.43 -3.45 -20.09
N TYR A 157 17.53 -3.19 -19.38
CA TYR A 157 17.81 -3.81 -18.08
C TYR A 157 16.66 -3.61 -17.09
N PHE A 158 16.19 -2.37 -16.91
CA PHE A 158 15.10 -2.08 -15.98
C PHE A 158 13.77 -2.63 -16.47
N SER A 159 13.51 -2.63 -17.77
CA SER A 159 12.32 -3.28 -18.34
C SER A 159 12.30 -4.77 -18.04
N LYS A 160 13.43 -5.47 -18.21
CA LYS A 160 13.57 -6.89 -17.88
C LYS A 160 13.39 -7.15 -16.38
N LYS A 161 13.98 -6.30 -15.51
CA LYS A 161 13.80 -6.42 -14.05
C LYS A 161 12.36 -6.15 -13.62
N ALA A 162 11.72 -5.14 -14.18
CA ALA A 162 10.32 -4.81 -13.95
C ALA A 162 9.42 -5.98 -14.30
N GLN A 163 9.56 -6.53 -15.51
CA GLN A 163 8.77 -7.67 -15.96
C GLN A 163 9.02 -8.93 -15.10
N LYS A 164 10.30 -9.24 -14.81
CA LYS A 164 10.67 -10.43 -14.05
C LYS A 164 10.10 -10.42 -12.62
N ASN A 165 10.01 -9.25 -12.01
CA ASN A 165 9.60 -9.12 -10.61
C ASN A 165 8.18 -8.52 -10.45
N ASP A 166 7.43 -8.37 -11.56
CA ASP A 166 6.11 -7.72 -11.60
C ASP A 166 6.08 -6.32 -10.94
N ILE A 167 7.11 -5.51 -11.25
CA ILE A 167 7.28 -4.17 -10.68
C ILE A 167 6.85 -3.11 -11.71
N PRO A 168 6.00 -2.15 -11.34
CA PRO A 168 5.71 -1.00 -12.19
C PRO A 168 6.96 -0.20 -12.52
N LEU A 169 7.08 0.19 -13.79
CA LEU A 169 8.20 0.96 -14.31
C LEU A 169 7.70 2.26 -14.94
N ALA A 170 8.10 3.38 -14.36
CA ALA A 170 7.95 4.70 -14.98
C ALA A 170 9.28 5.13 -15.61
N ILE A 171 9.25 5.43 -16.91
CA ILE A 171 10.40 5.92 -17.65
C ILE A 171 10.22 7.42 -17.91
N ALA A 172 11.21 8.22 -17.51
CA ALA A 172 11.24 9.67 -17.71
C ALA A 172 12.38 10.06 -18.66
N GLU A 173 12.13 10.93 -19.63
CA GLU A 173 13.16 11.43 -20.53
C GLU A 173 14.08 12.46 -19.87
N ASN A 174 13.53 13.24 -18.93
CA ASN A 174 14.22 14.30 -18.22
C ASN A 174 13.54 14.60 -16.87
N LEU A 175 14.13 15.52 -16.13
CA LEU A 175 13.69 15.94 -14.78
C LEU A 175 12.25 16.46 -14.75
N SER A 176 11.77 17.16 -15.79
CA SER A 176 10.42 17.73 -15.80
C SER A 176 9.33 16.66 -15.86
N GLN A 177 9.64 15.47 -16.37
CA GLN A 177 8.74 14.31 -16.37
C GLN A 177 8.77 13.51 -15.05
N ILE A 178 9.83 13.65 -14.25
CA ILE A 178 9.90 12.98 -12.93
C ILE A 178 8.92 13.61 -11.95
N LYS A 179 8.79 14.94 -11.98
CA LYS A 179 7.86 15.68 -11.13
C LYS A 179 6.42 15.17 -11.22
N PRO A 180 5.77 15.05 -12.40
CA PRO A 180 4.40 14.53 -12.50
C PRO A 180 4.30 13.05 -12.13
N ILE A 181 5.35 12.23 -12.32
CA ILE A 181 5.36 10.83 -11.84
C ILE A 181 5.27 10.80 -10.31
N ILE A 182 6.12 11.56 -9.62
CA ILE A 182 6.11 11.68 -8.17
C ILE A 182 4.81 12.32 -7.67
N ALA A 183 4.32 13.37 -8.35
CA ALA A 183 3.02 13.97 -8.06
C ALA A 183 1.91 12.94 -8.12
N LYS A 184 1.85 12.12 -9.18
CA LYS A 184 0.83 11.09 -9.32
C LYS A 184 0.91 10.03 -8.22
N LEU A 185 2.12 9.62 -7.84
CA LEU A 185 2.34 8.62 -6.77
C LEU A 185 1.88 9.12 -5.41
N PHE A 186 2.21 10.37 -5.05
CA PHE A 186 1.95 10.87 -3.70
C PHE A 186 0.66 11.71 -3.64
N GLN A 187 0.44 12.59 -4.59
CA GLN A 187 -0.63 13.59 -4.62
C GLN A 187 -1.88 13.16 -5.38
N GLY A 188 -2.27 11.88 -5.39
CA GLY A 188 -3.48 11.43 -6.08
C GLY A 188 -4.75 12.22 -5.69
N GLU A 189 -5.06 13.29 -6.42
CA GLU A 189 -6.29 14.10 -6.34
C GLU A 189 -7.43 13.47 -7.16
N SER A 190 -7.42 12.15 -7.29
CA SER A 190 -8.43 11.49 -8.10
C SER A 190 -9.81 11.72 -7.47
N LYS A 191 -10.70 12.38 -8.22
CA LYS A 191 -12.15 12.40 -7.94
C LYS A 191 -12.69 10.96 -7.86
N ASN A 192 -12.03 10.02 -8.55
CA ASN A 192 -12.31 8.61 -8.46
C ASN A 192 -11.58 8.01 -7.25
N VAL A 193 -12.28 7.16 -6.51
CA VAL A 193 -11.66 6.42 -5.40
C VAL A 193 -10.66 5.45 -6.00
N ALA A 194 -9.40 5.63 -5.68
CA ALA A 194 -8.36 4.75 -6.14
C ALA A 194 -8.30 3.48 -5.27
N TYR A 195 -8.28 2.34 -5.94
CA TYR A 195 -8.22 1.03 -5.33
C TYR A 195 -7.45 0.07 -6.23
N TYR A 196 -7.00 -1.05 -5.67
CA TYR A 196 -6.48 -2.15 -6.45
C TYR A 196 -7.25 -3.43 -6.13
N ILE A 197 -7.11 -4.43 -7.00
CA ILE A 197 -7.77 -5.72 -6.85
C ILE A 197 -6.71 -6.80 -6.78
N ASN A 198 -6.78 -7.65 -5.76
CA ASN A 198 -5.98 -8.86 -5.62
C ASN A 198 -6.89 -10.09 -5.57
N GLY A 199 -6.49 -11.21 -6.17
CA GLY A 199 -7.34 -12.39 -6.37
C GLY A 199 -8.36 -12.25 -7.50
N GLN A 200 -8.99 -13.36 -7.87
CA GLN A 200 -9.82 -13.46 -9.07
C GLN A 200 -11.28 -13.90 -8.80
N ALA A 201 -11.56 -14.54 -7.68
CA ALA A 201 -12.88 -15.14 -7.41
C ALA A 201 -13.94 -14.07 -7.05
N LYS A 202 -14.59 -13.50 -8.08
CA LYS A 202 -15.55 -12.40 -7.91
C LYS A 202 -16.73 -12.71 -6.98
N ALA A 203 -17.17 -13.96 -6.93
CA ALA A 203 -18.29 -14.38 -6.07
C ALA A 203 -18.00 -14.14 -4.58
N LYS A 204 -16.74 -14.21 -4.15
CA LYS A 204 -16.29 -13.94 -2.78
C LYS A 204 -15.45 -12.68 -2.73
N THR A 205 -16.13 -11.54 -2.92
CA THR A 205 -15.46 -10.23 -2.90
C THR A 205 -15.49 -9.60 -1.51
N ILE A 206 -14.32 -9.26 -0.99
CA ILE A 206 -14.15 -8.56 0.29
C ILE A 206 -13.54 -7.19 -0.01
N LEU A 207 -14.15 -6.14 0.54
CA LEU A 207 -13.64 -4.77 0.38
C LEU A 207 -12.90 -4.35 1.65
N ILE A 208 -11.68 -3.89 1.49
CA ILE A 208 -10.83 -3.40 2.58
C ILE A 208 -10.56 -1.92 2.33
N ASN A 209 -10.93 -1.08 3.29
CA ASN A 209 -10.77 0.36 3.24
C ASN A 209 -9.79 0.80 4.33
N ALA A 210 -8.85 1.67 4.00
CA ALA A 210 -7.86 2.21 4.92
C ALA A 210 -7.56 3.68 4.62
N GLY A 211 -6.92 4.37 5.55
CA GLY A 211 -6.53 5.77 5.38
C GLY A 211 -7.73 6.71 5.23
N ILE A 212 -8.84 6.43 5.94
CA ILE A 212 -9.90 7.44 6.12
C ILE A 212 -9.36 8.64 6.89
N HIS A 213 -8.55 8.35 7.91
CA HIS A 213 -7.73 9.35 8.59
C HIS A 213 -6.28 9.23 8.13
N GLY A 214 -5.65 10.38 7.90
CA GLY A 214 -4.35 10.43 7.25
C GLY A 214 -3.15 10.11 8.14
N ASP A 215 -3.31 10.29 9.45
CA ASP A 215 -2.31 10.01 10.49
C ASP A 215 -2.34 8.56 11.00
N GLU A 216 -3.24 7.74 10.48
CA GLU A 216 -3.36 6.31 10.79
C GLU A 216 -2.50 5.48 9.82
N ILE A 217 -1.18 5.59 9.97
CA ILE A 217 -0.17 5.01 9.07
C ILE A 217 -0.19 3.47 9.04
N ALA A 218 -0.44 2.80 10.17
CA ALA A 218 -0.44 1.33 10.20
C ALA A 218 -1.58 0.75 9.34
N SER A 219 -2.74 1.42 9.33
CA SER A 219 -3.87 1.04 8.48
C SER A 219 -3.51 1.09 6.99
N GLN A 220 -2.87 2.18 6.55
CA GLN A 220 -2.45 2.40 5.16
C GLN A 220 -1.40 1.36 4.74
N LEU A 221 -0.42 1.09 5.60
CA LEU A 221 0.63 0.11 5.32
C LEU A 221 0.12 -1.32 5.29
N ALA A 222 -0.75 -1.72 6.23
CA ALA A 222 -1.38 -3.03 6.20
C ALA A 222 -2.18 -3.24 4.90
N ALA A 223 -2.95 -2.23 4.49
CA ALA A 223 -3.67 -2.27 3.22
C ALA A 223 -2.74 -2.34 1.99
N LEU A 224 -1.56 -1.68 2.00
CA LEU A 224 -0.61 -1.78 0.90
C LEU A 224 0.10 -3.14 0.85
N LYS A 225 0.38 -3.76 2.00
CA LYS A 225 1.03 -5.07 2.09
C LYS A 225 0.23 -6.17 1.40
N LEU A 226 -1.10 -6.09 1.42
CA LEU A 226 -1.97 -7.06 0.75
C LEU A 226 -1.70 -7.19 -0.76
N LYS A 227 -0.94 -6.28 -1.39
CA LYS A 227 -0.44 -6.45 -2.77
C LYS A 227 0.51 -7.64 -2.93
N LYS A 228 1.27 -7.97 -1.88
CA LYS A 228 2.32 -9.00 -1.91
C LYS A 228 1.80 -10.41 -1.63
N ALA A 229 0.65 -10.52 -0.98
CA ALA A 229 0.03 -11.80 -0.68
C ALA A 229 -0.62 -12.39 -1.93
N GLU A 230 -0.50 -13.69 -2.13
CA GLU A 230 -1.39 -14.45 -3.00
C GLU A 230 -2.75 -14.58 -2.30
N VAL A 231 -3.84 -14.31 -3.03
CA VAL A 231 -5.21 -14.44 -2.51
C VAL A 231 -5.86 -15.70 -3.08
N LYS A 232 -6.12 -16.68 -2.21
CA LYS A 232 -6.78 -17.94 -2.57
C LYS A 232 -8.26 -17.92 -2.17
N GLY A 233 -9.11 -18.44 -3.05
CA GLY A 233 -10.54 -18.60 -2.79
C GLY A 233 -11.37 -17.31 -2.78
N GLY A 234 -10.79 -16.14 -3.07
CA GLY A 234 -11.48 -14.86 -2.98
C GLY A 234 -10.98 -13.77 -3.94
N ARG A 235 -11.58 -12.60 -3.80
CA ARG A 235 -11.15 -11.34 -4.44
C ARG A 235 -11.16 -10.23 -3.41
N LEU A 236 -10.03 -9.55 -3.24
CA LEU A 236 -9.92 -8.34 -2.44
C LEU A 236 -10.07 -7.11 -3.33
N VAL A 237 -10.86 -6.15 -2.90
CA VAL A 237 -10.86 -4.78 -3.43
C VAL A 237 -10.35 -3.87 -2.33
N VAL A 238 -9.18 -3.27 -2.53
CA VAL A 238 -8.48 -2.57 -1.45
C VAL A 238 -8.35 -1.08 -1.78
N ILE A 239 -8.89 -0.22 -0.92
CA ILE A 239 -8.73 1.23 -0.94
C ILE A 239 -7.67 1.57 0.12
N PRO A 240 -6.39 1.75 -0.24
CA PRO A 240 -5.33 1.95 0.75
C PRO A 240 -5.33 3.36 1.36
N ARG A 241 -5.90 4.35 0.66
CA ARG A 241 -5.92 5.77 1.06
C ARG A 241 -7.28 6.39 0.72
N ALA A 242 -8.25 6.18 1.60
CA ALA A 242 -9.60 6.69 1.46
C ALA A 242 -9.68 8.22 1.54
N ASN A 243 -8.72 8.89 2.18
CA ASN A 243 -8.58 10.34 2.23
C ASN A 243 -7.15 10.78 1.84
N PRO A 244 -6.80 10.82 0.54
CA PRO A 244 -5.43 11.04 0.10
C PRO A 244 -4.89 12.40 0.53
N GLN A 245 -5.72 13.44 0.59
CA GLN A 245 -5.28 14.77 1.04
C GLN A 245 -4.86 14.74 2.52
N ALA A 246 -5.65 14.09 3.38
CA ALA A 246 -5.30 13.90 4.78
C ALA A 246 -4.06 13.01 4.93
N CYS A 247 -3.99 11.89 4.20
CA CYS A 247 -2.84 10.98 4.21
C CYS A 247 -1.55 11.65 3.75
N ASN A 248 -1.62 12.58 2.80
CA ASN A 248 -0.45 13.32 2.31
C ASN A 248 0.08 14.33 3.32
N LYS A 249 -0.81 14.89 4.13
CA LYS A 249 -0.45 15.85 5.17
C LYS A 249 -0.14 15.19 6.50
N ASN A 250 -0.27 13.86 6.60
CA ASN A 250 -0.19 13.11 7.86
C ASN A 250 -1.10 13.73 8.94
N GLN A 251 -2.34 14.02 8.56
CA GLN A 251 -3.34 14.63 9.44
C GLN A 251 -4.56 13.75 9.54
N ARG A 252 -5.22 13.72 10.70
CA ARG A 252 -6.47 12.98 10.89
C ARG A 252 -7.52 13.29 9.83
N ASN A 253 -7.72 14.56 9.52
CA ASN A 253 -8.63 15.02 8.49
C ASN A 253 -7.98 16.17 7.71
N TYR A 254 -8.32 16.31 6.43
CA TYR A 254 -7.98 17.49 5.67
C TYR A 254 -9.09 17.86 4.68
N PRO A 255 -9.55 19.13 4.67
CA PRO A 255 -9.29 20.13 5.71
C PRO A 255 -9.77 19.64 7.09
N GLN A 256 -9.17 20.14 8.19
CA GLN A 256 -9.41 19.60 9.54
C GLN A 256 -10.89 19.65 9.98
N SER A 257 -11.64 20.62 9.45
CA SER A 257 -13.07 20.79 9.70
C SER A 257 -13.94 19.71 9.03
N GLU A 258 -13.46 19.05 7.99
CA GLU A 258 -14.23 18.07 7.22
C GLU A 258 -13.87 16.63 7.61
N LYS A 259 -14.81 15.96 8.29
CA LYS A 259 -14.60 14.61 8.83
C LYS A 259 -15.17 13.55 7.89
N LEU A 260 -14.29 12.87 7.14
CA LEU A 260 -14.71 11.83 6.18
C LEU A 260 -15.53 10.73 6.85
N ASN A 261 -15.07 10.22 7.99
CA ASN A 261 -15.79 9.19 8.74
C ASN A 261 -17.04 9.70 9.49
N ARG A 262 -17.53 10.90 9.19
CA ARG A 262 -18.84 11.43 9.64
C ARG A 262 -19.75 11.80 8.47
N SER A 263 -19.34 11.47 7.26
CA SER A 263 -20.03 11.84 6.01
C SER A 263 -20.73 10.67 5.33
N PHE A 264 -20.90 9.53 6.03
CA PHE A 264 -21.59 8.33 5.51
C PHE A 264 -22.93 8.07 6.23
N PRO A 265 -24.00 7.64 5.52
CA PRO A 265 -24.09 7.64 4.07
C PRO A 265 -24.01 9.09 3.55
N PRO A 266 -23.58 9.28 2.29
CA PRO A 266 -23.54 10.60 1.69
C PRO A 266 -24.96 11.19 1.61
N SER A 267 -25.19 12.33 2.25
CA SER A 267 -26.49 13.03 2.24
C SER A 267 -26.53 14.22 1.28
N LYS A 268 -25.39 14.91 1.10
CA LYS A 268 -25.19 16.04 0.19
C LYS A 268 -23.78 15.90 -0.43
N LYS A 269 -23.55 16.48 -1.61
CA LYS A 269 -22.23 16.50 -2.29
C LYS A 269 -21.69 17.94 -2.37
N ILE A 270 -21.61 18.61 -1.22
CA ILE A 270 -21.25 20.04 -1.16
C ILE A 270 -19.74 20.20 -0.96
N THR A 271 -19.17 19.52 0.05
CA THR A 271 -17.74 19.61 0.34
C THR A 271 -16.92 18.52 -0.35
N ASN A 272 -15.61 18.72 -0.48
CA ASN A 272 -14.70 17.71 -1.06
C ASN A 272 -14.78 16.38 -0.31
N THR A 273 -14.88 16.41 1.02
CA THR A 273 -15.04 15.23 1.85
C THR A 273 -16.36 14.51 1.61
N GLN A 274 -17.45 15.25 1.42
CA GLN A 274 -18.75 14.66 1.10
C GLN A 274 -18.79 14.05 -0.30
N ILE A 275 -18.19 14.72 -1.29
CA ILE A 275 -18.01 14.17 -2.64
C ILE A 275 -17.19 12.88 -2.56
N ARG A 276 -16.12 12.87 -1.76
CA ARG A 276 -15.29 11.69 -1.53
C ARG A 276 -16.06 10.56 -0.85
N ALA A 277 -16.83 10.85 0.19
CA ALA A 277 -17.69 9.88 0.87
C ALA A 277 -18.68 9.26 -0.12
N ALA A 278 -19.29 10.08 -0.98
CA ALA A 278 -20.17 9.60 -2.03
C ALA A 278 -19.47 8.65 -3.01
N ALA A 279 -18.27 9.02 -3.48
CA ALA A 279 -17.52 8.20 -4.41
C ALA A 279 -17.12 6.84 -3.79
N ILE A 280 -16.75 6.80 -2.51
CA ILE A 280 -16.44 5.54 -1.78
C ILE A 280 -17.72 4.70 -1.64
N PHE A 281 -18.82 5.33 -1.25
CA PHE A 281 -20.08 4.63 -1.02
C PHE A 281 -20.69 4.08 -2.32
N ASP A 282 -20.60 4.84 -3.41
CA ASP A 282 -21.03 4.41 -4.75
C ASP A 282 -20.14 3.27 -5.29
N LEU A 283 -18.84 3.29 -5.00
CA LEU A 283 -17.93 2.18 -5.30
C LEU A 283 -18.35 0.90 -4.55
N ILE A 284 -18.66 0.99 -3.25
CA ILE A 284 -19.11 -0.16 -2.45
C ILE A 284 -20.42 -0.72 -3.00
N LYS A 285 -21.40 0.14 -3.33
CA LYS A 285 -22.65 -0.29 -3.97
C LYS A 285 -22.40 -1.02 -5.29
N LYS A 286 -21.51 -0.48 -6.14
CA LYS A 286 -21.18 -1.06 -7.44
C LYS A 286 -20.48 -2.41 -7.30
N ILE A 287 -19.61 -2.56 -6.32
CA ILE A 287 -18.88 -3.81 -6.08
C ILE A 287 -19.77 -4.86 -5.41
N ALA A 288 -20.69 -4.43 -4.53
CA ALA A 288 -21.51 -5.27 -3.68
C ALA A 288 -20.68 -6.36 -2.95
N PRO A 289 -19.68 -5.97 -2.13
CA PRO A 289 -18.84 -6.94 -1.44
C PRO A 289 -19.66 -7.72 -0.39
N GLN A 290 -19.23 -8.96 -0.11
CA GLN A 290 -19.80 -9.81 0.94
C GLN A 290 -19.39 -9.34 2.35
N LEU A 291 -18.27 -8.63 2.45
CA LEU A 291 -17.71 -8.14 3.69
C LEU A 291 -16.99 -6.81 3.44
N LEU A 292 -17.14 -5.87 4.38
CA LEU A 292 -16.37 -4.63 4.43
C LEU A 292 -15.52 -4.57 5.71
N LEU A 293 -14.22 -4.37 5.55
CA LEU A 293 -13.29 -4.12 6.64
C LEU A 293 -12.74 -2.69 6.51
N ASP A 294 -12.93 -1.88 7.55
CA ASP A 294 -12.46 -0.50 7.63
C ASP A 294 -11.32 -0.40 8.66
N LEU A 295 -10.10 -0.17 8.21
CA LEU A 295 -8.90 -0.21 9.04
C LEU A 295 -8.63 1.17 9.67
N HIS A 296 -8.51 1.22 11.00
CA HIS A 296 -8.33 2.45 11.78
C HIS A 296 -7.28 2.30 12.89
N GLU A 297 -6.90 3.44 13.45
CA GLU A 297 -6.10 3.47 14.67
C GLU A 297 -6.65 4.45 15.69
N SER A 298 -6.39 4.17 16.96
CA SER A 298 -6.85 4.99 18.08
C SER A 298 -5.68 5.40 18.97
N GLU A 299 -5.70 6.65 19.43
CA GLU A 299 -4.64 7.27 20.24
C GLU A 299 -4.33 6.50 21.54
N ASN A 300 -5.32 5.81 22.11
CA ASN A 300 -5.18 5.06 23.36
C ASN A 300 -5.93 3.73 23.35
N PHE A 301 -5.59 2.87 24.31
CA PHE A 301 -6.22 1.57 24.51
C PHE A 301 -7.62 1.72 25.11
N ASN A 302 -8.62 1.02 24.54
CA ASN A 302 -9.97 0.98 25.10
C ASN A 302 -10.02 0.40 26.52
N ARG A 303 -9.14 -0.57 26.82
CA ARG A 303 -9.05 -1.18 28.16
C ARG A 303 -8.55 -0.22 29.22
N LEU A 304 -7.75 0.77 28.84
CA LEU A 304 -7.26 1.80 29.76
C LEU A 304 -8.26 2.94 29.93
N ASN A 305 -8.88 3.37 28.82
CA ASN A 305 -9.85 4.45 28.84
C ASN A 305 -10.94 4.19 27.78
N LYS A 306 -12.18 4.03 28.23
CA LYS A 306 -13.34 3.68 27.40
C LYS A 306 -13.76 4.77 26.39
N ASN A 307 -13.20 5.97 26.49
CA ASN A 307 -13.38 7.03 25.48
C ASN A 307 -12.62 6.73 24.17
N TYR A 308 -11.63 5.83 24.23
CA TYR A 308 -10.84 5.39 23.08
C TYR A 308 -11.23 3.99 22.65
N VAL A 309 -10.88 3.62 21.42
CA VAL A 309 -11.29 2.34 20.79
C VAL A 309 -10.09 1.48 20.40
N GLY A 310 -8.87 1.82 20.83
CA GLY A 310 -7.68 1.07 20.46
C GLY A 310 -7.72 -0.36 21.00
N GLN A 311 -7.29 -1.31 20.17
CA GLN A 311 -7.46 -2.76 20.38
C GLN A 311 -8.95 -3.13 20.46
N SER A 312 -9.71 -2.79 19.42
CA SER A 312 -11.09 -3.25 19.31
C SER A 312 -11.49 -3.61 17.89
N ILE A 313 -12.54 -4.43 17.79
CA ILE A 313 -13.29 -4.67 16.57
C ILE A 313 -14.65 -4.01 16.79
N ILE A 314 -15.07 -3.12 15.90
CA ILE A 314 -16.37 -2.44 15.99
C ILE A 314 -17.29 -3.01 14.92
N ALA A 315 -18.33 -3.74 15.32
CA ALA A 315 -19.23 -4.44 14.42
C ALA A 315 -20.58 -3.72 14.28
N TYR A 316 -21.13 -3.65 13.07
CA TYR A 316 -22.53 -3.25 12.89
C TYR A 316 -23.49 -4.25 13.60
N PRO A 317 -24.55 -3.81 14.30
CA PRO A 317 -25.35 -4.67 15.18
C PRO A 317 -26.32 -5.58 14.41
N THR A 318 -25.79 -6.56 13.66
CA THR A 318 -26.55 -7.72 13.15
C THR A 318 -26.04 -8.98 13.85
N ALA A 319 -26.89 -10.01 13.96
CA ALA A 319 -26.49 -11.28 14.56
C ALA A 319 -25.24 -11.87 13.88
N GLN A 320 -25.21 -11.83 12.53
CA GLN A 320 -24.06 -12.29 11.75
C GLN A 320 -22.79 -11.50 12.07
N SER A 321 -22.84 -10.17 12.04
CA SER A 321 -21.65 -9.35 12.28
C SER A 321 -21.17 -9.44 13.72
N VAL A 322 -22.07 -9.43 14.71
CA VAL A 322 -21.70 -9.56 16.12
C VAL A 322 -21.05 -10.91 16.40
N TRP A 323 -21.61 -12.01 15.86
CA TRP A 323 -21.06 -13.35 16.03
C TRP A 323 -19.67 -13.47 15.39
N GLN A 324 -19.52 -13.05 14.14
CA GLN A 324 -18.24 -13.10 13.44
C GLN A 324 -17.19 -12.21 14.13
N GLY A 325 -17.58 -11.02 14.59
CA GLY A 325 -16.70 -10.14 15.36
C GLY A 325 -16.25 -10.78 16.68
N ALA A 326 -17.15 -11.44 17.41
CA ALA A 326 -16.82 -12.16 18.63
C ALA A 326 -15.84 -13.31 18.39
N GLN A 327 -16.07 -14.10 17.34
CA GLN A 327 -15.17 -15.19 16.94
C GLN A 327 -13.76 -14.68 16.63
N VAL A 328 -13.63 -13.58 15.87
CA VAL A 328 -12.32 -12.99 15.56
C VAL A 328 -11.65 -12.44 16.82
N VAL A 329 -12.40 -11.79 17.73
CA VAL A 329 -11.86 -11.33 19.03
C VAL A 329 -11.33 -12.49 19.86
N GLU A 330 -12.04 -13.62 19.89
CA GLU A 330 -11.59 -14.81 20.61
C GLU A 330 -10.28 -15.33 20.02
N LEU A 331 -10.24 -15.55 18.70
CA LEU A 331 -9.07 -16.10 18.01
C LEU A 331 -7.83 -15.21 18.15
N ILE A 332 -7.94 -13.91 17.89
CA ILE A 332 -6.76 -13.03 17.98
C ILE A 332 -6.22 -12.92 19.40
N ASN A 333 -7.07 -13.04 20.42
CA ASN A 333 -6.67 -12.92 21.81
C ASN A 333 -5.98 -14.17 22.36
N GLN A 334 -6.00 -15.30 21.65
CA GLN A 334 -5.26 -16.51 22.03
C GLN A 334 -3.75 -16.26 22.01
N ASP A 335 -3.27 -15.47 21.04
CA ASP A 335 -1.84 -15.16 20.84
C ASP A 335 -1.37 -13.89 21.57
N ILE A 336 -2.24 -13.24 22.35
CA ILE A 336 -1.92 -11.97 23.03
C ILE A 336 -1.82 -12.18 24.54
N GLU A 337 -0.59 -12.16 25.05
CA GLU A 337 -0.31 -12.30 26.49
C GLU A 337 -0.71 -11.05 27.29
N LYS A 338 -0.33 -9.87 26.82
CA LYS A 338 -0.53 -8.60 27.54
C LYS A 338 -2.00 -8.22 27.55
N GLN A 339 -2.61 -8.20 28.73
CA GLN A 339 -4.03 -7.88 28.92
C GLN A 339 -4.46 -6.56 28.31
N ILE A 340 -3.62 -5.52 28.41
CA ILE A 340 -3.91 -4.19 27.83
C ILE A 340 -4.00 -4.22 26.29
N GLU A 341 -3.37 -5.20 25.65
CA GLU A 341 -3.35 -5.35 24.20
C GLU A 341 -4.47 -6.25 23.67
N LYS A 342 -5.19 -6.98 24.53
CA LYS A 342 -6.27 -7.85 24.09
C LYS A 342 -7.40 -7.06 23.44
N PHE A 343 -7.86 -7.53 22.29
CA PHE A 343 -8.96 -6.94 21.56
C PHE A 343 -10.29 -7.09 22.32
N SER A 344 -11.18 -6.13 22.11
CA SER A 344 -12.56 -6.14 22.61
C SER A 344 -13.54 -5.96 21.45
N LEU A 345 -14.74 -6.55 21.54
CA LEU A 345 -15.82 -6.28 20.59
C LEU A 345 -16.60 -5.04 21.06
N ILE A 346 -16.85 -4.11 20.14
CA ILE A 346 -17.68 -2.93 20.37
C ILE A 346 -18.83 -2.93 19.34
N SER A 347 -20.02 -2.55 19.78
CA SER A 347 -21.19 -2.35 18.93
C SER A 347 -22.16 -1.39 19.62
N PRO A 348 -22.84 -0.47 18.90
CA PRO A 348 -22.78 -0.23 17.46
C PRO A 348 -21.62 0.70 17.05
N PRO A 349 -21.27 0.78 15.74
CA PRO A 349 -20.36 1.78 15.20
C PRO A 349 -20.95 3.19 15.30
N LYS A 350 -20.09 4.21 15.37
CA LYS A 350 -20.51 5.62 15.46
C LYS A 350 -21.33 6.02 14.23
N THR A 351 -22.41 6.78 14.45
CA THR A 351 -23.20 7.40 13.38
C THR A 351 -22.32 8.24 12.45
N GLY A 352 -22.55 8.16 11.14
CA GLY A 352 -21.75 8.89 10.16
C GLY A 352 -20.55 8.11 9.63
N SER A 353 -20.20 6.97 10.25
CA SER A 353 -19.05 6.15 9.85
C SER A 353 -19.32 5.24 8.66
N LEU A 354 -18.25 4.87 7.95
CA LEU A 354 -18.34 3.95 6.81
C LEU A 354 -18.97 2.61 7.20
N THR A 355 -18.51 2.02 8.31
CA THR A 355 -19.03 0.75 8.87
C THR A 355 -20.52 0.85 9.20
N GLN A 356 -20.95 1.91 9.89
CA GLN A 356 -22.35 2.13 10.23
C GLN A 356 -23.23 2.26 8.98
N ALA A 357 -22.79 3.06 8.01
CA ALA A 357 -23.57 3.32 6.82
C ALA A 357 -23.67 2.08 5.91
N THR A 358 -22.58 1.33 5.77
CA THR A 358 -22.52 0.10 4.97
C THR A 358 -23.47 -0.95 5.54
N GLY A 359 -23.37 -1.26 6.84
CA GLY A 359 -24.25 -2.23 7.47
C GLY A 359 -25.73 -1.79 7.45
N LYS A 360 -25.99 -0.51 7.75
CA LYS A 360 -27.37 0.00 7.81
C LYS A 360 -28.06 0.04 6.46
N HIS A 361 -27.42 0.61 5.45
CA HIS A 361 -28.04 0.96 4.17
C HIS A 361 -27.79 -0.06 3.06
N LEU A 362 -26.68 -0.80 3.11
CA LEU A 362 -26.32 -1.79 2.08
C LEU A 362 -26.53 -3.23 2.55
N LYS A 363 -26.79 -3.44 3.86
CA LYS A 363 -26.96 -4.77 4.47
C LYS A 363 -25.75 -5.69 4.28
N ILE A 364 -24.57 -5.08 4.15
CA ILE A 364 -23.29 -5.79 4.04
C ILE A 364 -22.67 -5.89 5.45
N PRO A 365 -22.23 -7.08 5.89
CA PRO A 365 -21.42 -7.22 7.09
C PRO A 365 -20.22 -6.28 7.07
N ALA A 366 -20.10 -5.44 8.10
CA ALA A 366 -19.09 -4.38 8.13
C ALA A 366 -18.46 -4.25 9.51
N PHE A 367 -17.14 -4.03 9.51
CA PHE A 367 -16.33 -3.96 10.72
C PHE A 367 -15.31 -2.81 10.65
N THR A 368 -15.11 -2.11 11.76
CA THR A 368 -13.93 -1.26 11.96
C THR A 368 -12.88 -2.02 12.77
N LEU A 369 -11.63 -2.00 12.33
CA LEU A 369 -10.50 -2.69 12.96
C LEU A 369 -9.54 -1.66 13.57
N GLU A 370 -9.50 -1.58 14.90
CA GLU A 370 -8.79 -0.51 15.63
C GLU A 370 -7.53 -1.03 16.33
N THR A 371 -6.36 -0.56 15.90
CA THR A 371 -5.09 -0.76 16.64
C THR A 371 -4.71 0.47 17.45
N CYS A 372 -4.05 0.28 18.60
CA CYS A 372 -3.64 1.40 19.46
C CYS A 372 -2.32 2.04 19.01
N GLN A 373 -2.29 3.36 18.82
CA GLN A 373 -1.10 4.12 18.39
C GLN A 373 0.07 4.11 19.39
N LYS A 374 -0.17 3.73 20.65
CA LYS A 374 0.90 3.55 21.66
C LYS A 374 1.76 2.31 21.42
N LEU A 375 1.33 1.40 20.54
CA LEU A 375 2.14 0.26 20.11
C LEU A 375 3.13 0.68 19.02
N THR A 376 4.23 -0.05 18.89
CA THR A 376 5.18 0.19 17.79
C THR A 376 4.49 0.04 16.44
N LEU A 377 4.94 0.77 15.41
CA LEU A 377 4.33 0.73 14.08
C LEU A 377 4.28 -0.70 13.52
N ALA A 378 5.36 -1.46 13.67
CA ALA A 378 5.41 -2.86 13.23
C ALA A 378 4.32 -3.73 13.89
N LYS A 379 4.09 -3.54 15.20
CA LYS A 379 3.09 -4.30 15.94
C LYS A 379 1.66 -3.94 15.53
N ARG A 380 1.40 -2.64 15.32
CA ARG A 380 0.10 -2.16 14.80
C ARG A 380 -0.19 -2.76 13.43
N ILE A 381 0.77 -2.74 12.52
CA ILE A 381 0.64 -3.35 11.20
C ILE A 381 0.35 -4.86 11.30
N ASN A 382 1.10 -5.58 12.13
CA ASN A 382 0.91 -7.03 12.28
C ASN A 382 -0.48 -7.35 12.85
N TYR A 383 -0.97 -6.59 13.83
CA TYR A 383 -2.33 -6.78 14.33
C TYR A 383 -3.40 -6.48 13.26
N GLN A 384 -3.24 -5.43 12.45
CA GLN A 384 -4.14 -5.16 11.33
C GLN A 384 -4.17 -6.34 10.33
N LEU A 385 -3.01 -6.87 9.95
CA LEU A 385 -2.93 -8.03 9.05
C LEU A 385 -3.55 -9.28 9.66
N ASN A 386 -3.27 -9.59 10.93
CA ASN A 386 -3.84 -10.75 11.62
C ASN A 386 -5.38 -10.66 11.69
N LEU A 387 -5.92 -9.48 12.01
CA LEU A 387 -7.38 -9.27 11.98
C LEU A 387 -7.95 -9.49 10.59
N ILE A 388 -7.33 -8.91 9.55
CA ILE A 388 -7.74 -9.11 8.16
C ILE A 388 -7.75 -10.60 7.84
N GLU A 389 -6.65 -11.33 8.10
CA GLU A 389 -6.55 -12.76 7.83
C GLU A 389 -7.62 -13.59 8.55
N LEU A 390 -7.91 -13.29 9.82
CA LEU A 390 -8.95 -13.99 10.58
C LEU A 390 -10.33 -13.76 9.97
N PHE A 391 -10.64 -12.53 9.57
CA PHE A 391 -11.87 -12.22 8.84
C PHE A 391 -11.91 -12.90 7.47
N LEU A 392 -10.82 -12.89 6.70
CA LEU A 392 -10.75 -13.56 5.40
C LEU A 392 -10.98 -15.06 5.55
N LYS A 393 -10.31 -15.71 6.51
CA LYS A 393 -10.46 -17.14 6.81
C LYS A 393 -11.89 -17.48 7.20
N ALA A 394 -12.53 -16.67 8.05
CA ALA A 394 -13.93 -16.84 8.43
C ALA A 394 -14.92 -16.72 7.25
N ASN A 395 -14.49 -16.16 6.11
CA ASN A 395 -15.26 -16.08 4.87
C ASN A 395 -14.70 -16.98 3.75
N GLY A 396 -13.82 -17.92 4.10
CA GLY A 396 -13.24 -18.89 3.17
C GLY A 396 -12.32 -18.28 2.12
N VAL A 397 -11.59 -17.23 2.50
CA VAL A 397 -10.52 -16.60 1.72
C VAL A 397 -9.21 -16.73 2.50
N GLU A 398 -8.12 -17.06 1.81
CA GLU A 398 -6.81 -17.25 2.43
C GLU A 398 -5.76 -16.33 1.79
N LEU A 399 -4.86 -15.80 2.61
CA LEU A 399 -3.67 -15.08 2.17
C LEU A 399 -2.45 -16.00 2.31
N VAL A 400 -1.65 -16.08 1.26
CA VAL A 400 -0.35 -16.75 1.29
C VAL A 400 0.73 -15.70 1.03
N TRP A 401 1.61 -15.50 2.00
CA TRP A 401 2.70 -14.52 1.92
C TRP A 401 3.94 -15.14 1.26
N PRO A 402 4.74 -14.35 0.50
CA PRO A 402 5.92 -14.81 -0.22
C PRO A 402 7.14 -15.07 0.68
#